data_AF-A0AAD0YMC5-F1
#
_entry.id   AF-A0AAD0YMC5-F1
#
_cell.length_a   1.000
_cell.length_b   1.000
_cell.length_c   1.000
_cell.angle_alpha   90.00
_cell.angle_beta   90.00
_cell.angle_gamma   90.00
#
_symmetry.space_group_name_H-M   'P 1'
#
loop_
_entity.id
_entity.type
_entity.pdbx_description
1 polymer ?
#
loop_
_entity_poly.entity_id
_entity_poly.type
_entity_poly.pdbx_seq_one_letter_code
_entity_poly.pdbx_strand_id
1 'polypeptide(L)'
;MKVELKLSFLFIISILAALTFWNYQNRVYNWDMPGYLGSMYTSEFPNSQDKVRIITYDEIKKEAPADQYTDIIGIKQWNIPRQYFVKNTQSFTEQLPYFQIKVGYILVITLFYKLGLSSPMAVLFTSLISYFFSGLLLFYILKLLFPKKYWFAIGLTVAAMLLPPMTDMARISTPDMFIFQFILIFIIGLIKKWNKWGMFVLLFAITFIRPDYITFTLTYIIAVFFFYYFKEKKIDFSLIAQGAVLLLIYLAIIKFYHYPGWKDVFYDTFIDRRPFISTHPIEVSVRDYLSVIYIRMIYFKKVTLSVIIMITIVFWCSKDAWVRMISVLFLVNVYIKFFFFPHTAALRLFFPFIFPLFIMMLHALSQKYYTIKN
;
A
#
# COMPACT_ATOMS: atom_id res chain seq x y z
N MET A 1 7.26 -26.10 24.58
CA MET A 1 6.72 -24.72 24.46
C MET A 1 7.77 -23.62 24.23
N LYS A 2 8.67 -23.28 25.18
CA LYS A 2 9.68 -22.19 24.94
C LYS A 2 10.71 -22.54 23.84
N VAL A 3 11.16 -23.80 23.80
CA VAL A 3 12.13 -24.28 22.79
C VAL A 3 11.51 -24.31 21.39
N GLU A 4 10.30 -24.88 21.24
CA GLU A 4 9.58 -24.90 19.95
C GLU A 4 9.29 -23.50 19.42
N LEU A 5 8.99 -22.53 20.30
CA LEU A 5 8.82 -21.14 19.87
C LEU A 5 10.14 -20.54 19.35
N LYS A 6 11.26 -20.79 20.02
CA LYS A 6 12.58 -20.32 19.56
C LYS A 6 12.96 -20.96 18.22
N LEU A 7 12.78 -22.28 18.10
CA LEU A 7 13.07 -23.02 16.87
C LEU A 7 12.18 -22.55 15.70
N SER A 8 10.87 -22.44 15.91
CA SER A 8 9.96 -21.94 14.87
C SER A 8 10.28 -20.50 14.46
N PHE A 9 10.69 -19.64 15.40
CA PHE A 9 11.10 -18.27 15.10
C PHE A 9 12.41 -18.19 14.30
N LEU A 10 13.42 -18.98 14.65
CA LEU A 10 14.67 -19.06 13.85
C LEU A 10 14.41 -19.63 12.46
N PHE A 11 13.54 -20.63 12.37
CA PHE A 11 13.18 -21.26 11.10
C PHE A 11 12.44 -20.29 10.17
N ILE A 12 11.44 -19.55 10.69
CA ILE A 12 10.73 -18.57 9.87
C ILE A 12 11.63 -17.41 9.44
N ILE A 13 12.56 -16.94 10.29
CA ILE A 13 13.55 -15.94 9.89
C ILE A 13 14.38 -16.44 8.71
N SER A 14 14.85 -17.68 8.78
CA SER A 14 15.67 -18.28 7.72
C SER A 14 14.91 -18.39 6.40
N ILE A 15 13.65 -18.85 6.44
CA ILE A 15 12.80 -18.91 5.25
C ILE A 15 12.52 -17.52 4.69
N LEU A 16 12.15 -16.55 5.53
CA LEU A 16 11.86 -15.20 5.08
C LEU A 16 13.10 -14.52 4.48
N ALA A 17 14.29 -14.78 5.02
CA ALA A 17 15.54 -14.32 4.43
C ALA A 17 15.75 -14.93 3.04
N ALA A 18 15.54 -16.24 2.89
CA ALA A 18 15.63 -16.92 1.59
C ALA A 18 14.60 -16.40 0.58
N LEU A 19 13.34 -16.19 0.99
CA LEU A 19 12.29 -15.63 0.13
C LEU A 19 12.57 -14.17 -0.24
N THR A 20 13.10 -13.37 0.69
CA THR A 20 13.50 -11.99 0.42
C THR A 20 14.65 -11.94 -0.57
N PHE A 21 15.66 -12.81 -0.40
CA PHE A 21 16.76 -12.96 -1.35
C PHE A 21 16.26 -13.41 -2.73
N TRP A 22 15.31 -14.34 -2.79
CA TRP A 22 14.68 -14.73 -4.06
C TRP A 22 13.96 -13.56 -4.73
N ASN A 23 13.23 -12.73 -3.98
CA ASN A 23 12.61 -11.51 -4.52
C ASN A 23 13.65 -10.48 -4.97
N TYR A 24 14.80 -10.37 -4.28
CA TYR A 24 15.92 -9.52 -4.71
C TYR A 24 16.52 -9.96 -6.05
N GLN A 25 16.68 -11.27 -6.25
CA GLN A 25 17.15 -11.82 -7.54
C GLN A 25 16.13 -11.59 -8.67
N ASN A 26 14.84 -11.51 -8.33
CA ASN A 26 13.74 -11.31 -9.27
C ASN A 26 13.17 -9.88 -9.24
N ARG A 27 13.95 -8.91 -8.77
CA ARG A 27 13.53 -7.50 -8.67
C ARG A 27 13.30 -6.89 -10.06
N VAL A 28 12.38 -5.94 -10.13
CA VAL A 28 11.99 -5.28 -11.39
C VAL A 28 12.11 -3.77 -11.24
N TYR A 29 12.94 -3.18 -12.09
CA TYR A 29 13.06 -1.75 -12.29
C TYR A 29 11.86 -1.32 -13.15
N ASN A 30 10.83 -0.78 -12.53
CA ASN A 30 9.57 -0.45 -13.19
C ASN A 30 9.44 1.06 -13.46
N TRP A 31 8.40 1.43 -14.21
CA TRP A 31 8.13 2.81 -14.63
C TRP A 31 7.88 3.81 -13.48
N ASP A 32 7.56 3.33 -12.27
CA ASP A 32 7.36 4.19 -11.09
C ASP A 32 8.70 4.69 -10.51
N MET A 33 9.80 3.99 -10.77
CA MET A 33 11.11 4.28 -10.18
C MET A 33 11.61 5.71 -10.47
N PRO A 34 11.58 6.23 -11.71
CA PRO A 34 12.00 7.61 -11.98
C PRO A 34 11.24 8.65 -11.15
N GLY A 35 9.95 8.44 -10.88
CA GLY A 35 9.16 9.36 -10.06
C GLY A 35 9.65 9.43 -8.62
N TYR A 36 9.98 8.28 -8.01
CA TYR A 36 10.52 8.22 -6.65
C TYR A 36 11.95 8.73 -6.56
N LEU A 37 12.81 8.36 -7.50
CA LEU A 37 14.20 8.87 -7.55
C LEU A 37 14.23 10.37 -7.80
N GLY A 38 13.44 10.87 -8.76
CA GLY A 38 13.30 12.29 -9.01
C GLY A 38 12.86 13.04 -7.75
N SER A 39 11.85 12.51 -7.05
CA SER A 39 11.38 13.09 -5.78
C SER A 39 12.48 13.15 -4.72
N MET A 40 13.26 12.08 -4.55
CA MET A 40 14.42 12.07 -3.65
C MET A 40 15.46 13.12 -4.08
N TYR A 41 15.86 13.11 -5.35
CA TYR A 41 16.87 14.01 -5.89
C TYR A 41 16.45 15.48 -5.90
N THR A 42 15.16 15.82 -5.95
CA THR A 42 14.72 17.21 -5.78
C THR A 42 15.09 17.78 -4.41
N SER A 43 15.20 16.94 -3.37
CA SER A 43 15.66 17.39 -2.05
C SER A 43 17.17 17.60 -1.98
N GLU A 44 17.94 16.85 -2.77
CA GLU A 44 19.41 16.94 -2.82
C GLU A 44 19.90 18.03 -3.80
N PHE A 45 19.13 18.31 -4.85
CA PHE A 45 19.45 19.30 -5.88
C PHE A 45 18.26 20.26 -6.13
N PRO A 46 17.82 21.04 -5.13
CA PRO A 46 16.60 21.86 -5.22
C PRO A 46 16.66 22.93 -6.32
N ASN A 47 17.86 23.39 -6.67
CA ASN A 47 18.07 24.47 -7.63
C ASN A 47 18.37 23.97 -9.07
N SER A 48 18.32 22.66 -9.32
CA SER A 48 18.71 22.10 -10.63
C SER A 48 17.83 20.95 -11.06
N GLN A 49 16.61 21.27 -11.51
CA GLN A 49 15.64 20.29 -11.99
C GLN A 49 16.16 19.47 -13.19
N ASP A 50 16.96 20.07 -14.05
CA ASP A 50 17.56 19.36 -15.20
C ASP A 50 18.55 18.29 -14.73
N LYS A 51 19.39 18.63 -13.73
CA LYS A 51 20.29 17.67 -13.09
C LYS A 51 19.52 16.54 -12.43
N VAL A 52 18.41 16.84 -11.73
CA VAL A 52 17.52 15.83 -11.13
C VAL A 52 17.03 14.84 -12.18
N ARG A 53 16.56 15.33 -13.34
CA ARG A 53 16.12 14.46 -14.44
C ARG A 53 17.27 13.59 -14.97
N ILE A 54 18.40 14.22 -15.31
CA ILE A 54 19.55 13.53 -15.90
C ILE A 54 20.07 12.43 -14.97
N ILE A 55 20.35 12.77 -13.71
CA ILE A 55 20.88 11.79 -12.73
C ILE A 55 19.88 10.67 -12.45
N THR A 56 18.58 10.96 -12.44
CA THR A 56 17.55 9.93 -12.27
C THR A 56 17.66 8.85 -13.33
N TYR A 57 17.71 9.22 -14.61
CA TYR A 57 17.79 8.24 -15.68
C TYR A 57 19.17 7.59 -15.81
N ASP A 58 20.24 8.34 -15.56
CA ASP A 58 21.60 7.81 -15.62
C ASP A 58 21.86 6.74 -14.55
N GLU A 59 21.40 6.96 -13.31
CA GLU A 59 21.55 5.98 -12.23
C GLU A 59 20.71 4.72 -12.48
N ILE A 60 19.48 4.86 -12.99
CA ILE A 60 18.68 3.70 -13.38
C ILE A 60 19.40 2.92 -14.48
N LYS A 61 19.95 3.60 -15.49
CA LYS A 61 20.65 2.95 -16.62
C LYS A 61 21.88 2.16 -16.19
N LYS A 62 22.57 2.57 -15.13
CA LYS A 62 23.75 1.86 -14.60
C LYS A 62 23.41 0.50 -13.99
N GLU A 63 22.19 0.32 -13.49
CA GLU A 63 21.80 -0.90 -12.76
C GLU A 63 20.71 -1.74 -13.42
N ALA A 64 19.77 -1.10 -14.10
CA ALA A 64 18.63 -1.79 -14.68
C ALA A 64 19.07 -2.65 -15.87
N PRO A 65 18.56 -3.89 -15.99
CA PRO A 65 18.68 -4.66 -17.22
C PRO A 65 18.20 -3.86 -18.44
N ALA A 66 18.83 -4.05 -19.59
CA ALA A 66 18.60 -3.24 -20.78
C ALA A 66 17.13 -3.24 -21.23
N ASP A 67 16.46 -4.39 -21.16
CA ASP A 67 15.05 -4.55 -21.48
C ASP A 67 14.13 -3.75 -20.53
N GLN A 68 14.45 -3.74 -19.24
CA GLN A 68 13.70 -2.99 -18.23
C GLN A 68 13.93 -1.49 -18.37
N TYR A 69 15.17 -1.06 -18.62
CA TYR A 69 15.48 0.35 -18.90
C TYR A 69 14.74 0.85 -20.15
N THR A 70 14.71 0.03 -21.21
CA THR A 70 13.94 0.30 -22.43
C THR A 70 12.44 0.46 -22.17
N ASP A 71 11.85 -0.33 -21.26
CA ASP A 71 10.45 -0.17 -20.86
C ASP A 71 10.22 1.13 -20.06
N ILE A 72 11.13 1.48 -19.14
CA ILE A 72 11.08 2.70 -18.33
C ILE A 72 11.05 3.94 -19.23
N ILE A 73 11.92 4.02 -20.23
CA ILE A 73 11.98 5.18 -21.13
C ILE A 73 10.91 5.14 -22.24
N GLY A 74 10.19 4.02 -22.38
CA GLY A 74 9.04 3.90 -23.28
C GLY A 74 9.40 3.91 -24.76
N ILE A 75 10.39 3.12 -25.20
CA ILE A 75 10.82 3.08 -26.63
C ILE A 75 9.69 2.65 -27.58
N LYS A 76 8.68 1.91 -27.10
CA LYS A 76 7.52 1.51 -27.91
C LYS A 76 6.67 2.73 -28.29
N GLN A 77 6.19 2.78 -29.54
CA GLN A 77 5.50 3.93 -30.13
C GLN A 77 4.28 4.44 -29.35
N TRP A 78 3.63 3.60 -28.53
CA TRP A 78 2.45 3.96 -27.72
C TRP A 78 2.79 4.54 -26.33
N ASN A 79 4.07 4.65 -25.96
CA ASN A 79 4.52 5.22 -24.68
C ASN A 79 5.19 6.59 -24.84
N ILE A 80 4.70 7.40 -25.79
CA ILE A 80 5.20 8.74 -26.11
C ILE A 80 5.44 9.61 -24.85
N PRO A 81 4.53 9.67 -23.85
CA PRO A 81 4.75 10.50 -22.66
C PRO A 81 6.02 10.16 -21.88
N ARG A 82 6.39 8.87 -21.79
CA ARG A 82 7.61 8.44 -21.09
C ARG A 82 8.88 8.96 -21.78
N GLN A 83 8.85 9.08 -23.10
CA GLN A 83 9.97 9.64 -23.86
C GLN A 83 10.14 11.14 -23.59
N TYR A 84 9.03 11.86 -23.37
CA TYR A 84 9.08 13.27 -22.96
C TYR A 84 9.67 13.43 -21.56
N PHE A 85 9.31 12.58 -20.59
CA PHE A 85 9.89 12.62 -19.25
C PHE A 85 11.42 12.44 -19.27
N VAL A 86 11.94 11.62 -20.19
CA VAL A 86 13.38 11.41 -20.33
C VAL A 86 14.07 12.60 -20.96
N LYS A 87 13.45 13.24 -21.96
CA LYS A 87 14.10 14.26 -22.81
C LYS A 87 13.84 15.71 -22.37
N ASN A 88 12.77 15.96 -21.62
CA ASN A 88 12.31 17.30 -21.28
C ASN A 88 12.14 17.46 -19.77
N THR A 89 12.85 18.43 -19.21
CA THR A 89 12.89 18.70 -17.76
C THR A 89 11.55 19.17 -17.21
N GLN A 90 10.83 20.02 -17.94
CA GLN A 90 9.51 20.46 -17.51
C GLN A 90 8.53 19.28 -17.44
N SER A 91 8.49 18.46 -18.50
CA SER A 91 7.65 17.26 -18.57
C SER A 91 7.92 16.31 -17.39
N PHE A 92 9.19 16.08 -17.06
CA PHE A 92 9.57 15.26 -15.89
C PHE A 92 9.14 15.88 -14.56
N THR A 93 9.45 17.15 -14.34
CA THR A 93 9.18 17.86 -13.07
C THR A 93 7.69 17.91 -12.78
N GLU A 94 6.84 18.13 -13.79
CA GLU A 94 5.38 18.19 -13.63
C GLU A 94 4.80 16.87 -13.09
N GLN A 95 5.44 15.72 -13.33
CA GLN A 95 4.97 14.41 -12.84
C GLN A 95 5.36 14.13 -11.39
N LEU A 96 6.43 14.76 -10.88
CA LEU A 96 6.97 14.47 -9.55
C LEU A 96 5.95 14.64 -8.42
N PRO A 97 5.05 15.64 -8.42
CA PRO A 97 3.99 15.77 -7.43
C PRO A 97 3.15 14.49 -7.20
N TYR A 98 2.94 13.64 -8.20
CA TYR A 98 2.24 12.36 -8.02
C TYR A 98 2.99 11.37 -7.10
N PHE A 99 4.30 11.52 -6.98
CA PHE A 99 5.19 10.69 -6.18
C PHE A 99 5.57 11.38 -4.87
N GLN A 100 5.86 12.68 -4.92
CA GLN A 100 6.33 13.49 -3.79
C GLN A 100 5.38 13.49 -2.58
N ILE A 101 4.07 13.37 -2.82
CA ILE A 101 3.08 13.31 -1.73
C ILE A 101 3.29 12.10 -0.79
N LYS A 102 3.99 11.04 -1.20
CA LYS A 102 4.28 9.86 -0.34
C LYS A 102 5.48 10.14 0.56
N VAL A 103 5.34 11.16 1.41
CA VAL A 103 6.44 11.76 2.20
C VAL A 103 7.16 10.71 3.03
N GLY A 104 6.42 9.90 3.79
CA GLY A 104 7.03 8.86 4.63
C GLY A 104 7.84 7.83 3.84
N TYR A 105 7.41 7.50 2.62
CA TYR A 105 8.14 6.58 1.75
C TYR A 105 9.42 7.21 1.19
N ILE A 106 9.35 8.46 0.71
CA ILE A 106 10.51 9.17 0.16
C ILE A 106 11.56 9.42 1.24
N LEU A 107 11.16 9.72 2.48
CA LEU A 107 12.09 9.86 3.60
C LEU A 107 12.88 8.58 3.86
N VAL A 108 12.24 7.41 3.80
CA VAL A 108 12.91 6.11 3.98
C VAL A 108 13.85 5.80 2.82
N ILE A 109 13.45 6.08 1.57
CA ILE A 109 14.34 5.97 0.41
C ILE A 109 15.57 6.87 0.59
N THR A 110 15.36 8.13 0.98
CA THR A 110 16.43 9.10 1.20
C THR A 110 17.38 8.64 2.30
N LEU A 111 16.84 8.06 3.38
CA LEU A 111 17.65 7.47 4.45
C LEU A 111 18.55 6.34 3.90
N PHE A 112 17.99 5.39 3.15
CA PHE A 112 18.79 4.29 2.58
C PHE A 112 19.85 4.77 1.59
N TYR A 113 19.51 5.77 0.77
CA TYR A 113 20.48 6.42 -0.11
C TYR A 113 21.63 7.05 0.70
N LYS A 114 21.32 7.79 1.78
CA LYS A 114 22.32 8.41 2.68
C LYS A 114 23.15 7.39 3.46
N LEU A 115 22.62 6.18 3.67
CA LEU A 115 23.37 5.05 4.25
C LEU A 115 24.31 4.37 3.24
N GLY A 116 24.37 4.84 1.99
CA GLY A 116 25.32 4.39 0.98
C GLY A 116 24.76 3.39 -0.03
N LEU A 117 23.45 3.11 -0.02
CA LEU A 117 22.84 2.39 -1.14
C LEU A 117 22.80 3.29 -2.37
N SER A 118 22.99 2.72 -3.56
CA SER A 118 22.72 3.42 -4.80
C SER A 118 21.25 3.83 -4.88
N SER A 119 20.94 4.87 -5.67
CA SER A 119 19.59 5.42 -5.66
C SER A 119 18.51 4.42 -6.12
N PRO A 120 18.68 3.65 -7.21
CA PRO A 120 17.69 2.64 -7.59
C PRO A 120 17.52 1.55 -6.51
N MET A 121 18.64 1.13 -5.91
CA MET A 121 18.62 0.12 -4.86
C MET A 121 17.98 0.63 -3.57
N ALA A 122 18.11 1.91 -3.20
CA ALA A 122 17.42 2.48 -2.04
C ALA A 122 15.89 2.32 -2.14
N VAL A 123 15.34 2.47 -3.35
CA VAL A 123 13.89 2.26 -3.61
C VAL A 123 13.53 0.78 -3.52
N LEU A 124 14.25 -0.09 -4.24
CA LEU A 124 13.97 -1.53 -4.26
C LEU A 124 14.19 -2.18 -2.89
N PHE A 125 15.24 -1.77 -2.18
CA PHE A 125 15.56 -2.25 -0.83
C PHE A 125 14.43 -1.93 0.14
N THR A 126 13.78 -0.76 0.00
CA THR A 126 12.61 -0.41 0.81
C THR A 126 11.50 -1.46 0.64
N SER A 127 11.18 -1.90 -0.58
CA SER A 127 10.19 -2.97 -0.81
C SER A 127 10.65 -4.32 -0.24
N LEU A 128 11.91 -4.68 -0.43
CA LEU A 128 12.48 -5.97 -0.01
C LEU A 128 12.53 -6.12 1.51
N ILE A 129 13.06 -5.13 2.22
CA ILE A 129 13.09 -5.15 3.69
C ILE A 129 11.67 -5.13 4.26
N SER A 130 10.76 -4.43 3.58
CA SER A 130 9.35 -4.40 3.95
C SER A 130 8.67 -5.75 3.81
N TYR A 131 9.02 -6.53 2.79
CA TYR A 131 8.54 -7.89 2.61
C TYR A 131 9.02 -8.79 3.76
N PHE A 132 10.30 -8.73 4.11
CA PHE A 132 10.85 -9.50 5.22
C PHE A 132 10.10 -9.22 6.54
N PHE A 133 9.95 -7.95 6.91
CA PHE A 133 9.24 -7.57 8.14
C PHE A 133 7.74 -7.86 8.08
N SER A 134 7.09 -7.72 6.92
CA SER A 134 5.70 -8.13 6.74
C SER A 134 5.51 -9.61 7.02
N GLY A 135 6.44 -10.46 6.60
CA GLY A 135 6.42 -11.90 6.92
C GLY A 135 6.52 -12.18 8.41
N LEU A 136 7.40 -11.47 9.13
CA LEU A 136 7.52 -11.61 10.58
C LEU A 136 6.26 -11.14 11.32
N LEU A 137 5.67 -10.02 10.90
CA LEU A 137 4.43 -9.49 11.44
C LEU A 137 3.26 -10.45 11.18
N LEU A 138 3.18 -11.02 9.98
CA LEU A 138 2.17 -12.02 9.63
C LEU A 138 2.31 -13.29 10.46
N PHE A 139 3.53 -13.81 10.61
CA PHE A 139 3.79 -14.95 11.49
C PHE A 139 3.36 -14.66 12.93
N TYR A 140 3.67 -13.45 13.43
CA TYR A 140 3.23 -13.02 14.75
C TYR A 140 1.71 -12.97 14.87
N ILE A 141 0.99 -12.42 13.88
CA ILE A 141 -0.48 -12.42 13.84
C ILE A 141 -1.02 -13.85 13.87
N LEU A 142 -0.52 -14.73 13.00
CA LEU A 142 -0.98 -16.12 12.93
C LEU A 142 -0.71 -16.89 14.22
N LYS A 143 0.39 -16.60 14.92
CA LYS A 143 0.67 -17.11 16.27
C LYS A 143 -0.37 -16.64 17.29
N LEU A 144 -0.86 -15.39 17.20
CA LEU A 144 -1.93 -14.90 18.06
C LEU A 144 -3.26 -15.61 17.78
N LEU A 145 -3.55 -15.91 16.51
CA LEU A 145 -4.79 -16.58 16.10
C LEU A 145 -4.79 -18.09 16.41
N PHE A 146 -3.63 -18.75 16.27
CA PHE A 146 -3.49 -20.19 16.46
C PHE A 146 -2.43 -20.52 17.52
N PRO A 147 -2.68 -20.21 18.80
CA PRO A 147 -1.72 -20.46 19.88
C PRO A 147 -1.30 -21.93 19.93
N LYS A 148 0.01 -22.14 20.18
CA LYS A 148 0.70 -23.45 20.22
C LYS A 148 0.78 -24.20 18.88
N LYS A 149 0.22 -23.70 17.78
CA LYS A 149 0.33 -24.29 16.43
C LYS A 149 1.38 -23.59 15.56
N TYR A 150 2.62 -23.50 16.04
CA TYR A 150 3.67 -22.68 15.40
C TYR A 150 4.01 -23.14 13.98
N TRP A 151 4.09 -24.45 13.74
CA TRP A 151 4.36 -25.00 12.40
C TRP A 151 3.25 -24.71 11.39
N PHE A 152 1.99 -24.73 11.83
CA PHE A 152 0.86 -24.31 11.00
C PHE A 152 0.94 -22.81 10.68
N ALA A 153 1.27 -21.98 11.66
CA ALA A 153 1.49 -20.55 11.44
C ALA A 153 2.66 -20.28 10.47
N ILE A 154 3.75 -21.06 10.53
CA ILE A 154 4.84 -21.02 9.55
C ILE A 154 4.30 -21.35 8.15
N GLY A 155 3.62 -22.49 7.99
CA GLY A 155 3.08 -22.92 6.69
C GLY A 155 2.15 -21.87 6.07
N LEU A 156 1.23 -21.31 6.86
CA LEU A 156 0.35 -20.23 6.41
C LEU A 156 1.10 -18.94 6.08
N THR A 157 2.12 -18.59 6.86
CA THR A 157 2.95 -17.41 6.57
C THR A 157 3.65 -17.58 5.23
N VAL A 158 4.33 -18.72 5.03
CA VAL A 158 5.05 -19.00 3.77
C VAL A 158 4.10 -19.01 2.58
N ALA A 159 2.95 -19.69 2.71
CA ALA A 159 1.94 -19.71 1.65
C ALA A 159 1.44 -18.30 1.30
N ALA A 160 1.17 -17.46 2.29
CA ALA A 160 0.74 -16.08 2.09
C ALA A 160 1.85 -15.22 1.45
N MET A 161 3.09 -15.35 1.90
CA MET A 161 4.24 -14.61 1.38
C MET A 161 4.59 -14.99 -0.06
N LEU A 162 4.25 -16.21 -0.50
CA LEU A 162 4.40 -16.68 -1.87
C LEU A 162 3.24 -16.29 -2.80
N LEU A 163 2.17 -15.67 -2.29
CA LEU A 163 1.06 -15.22 -3.14
C LEU A 163 1.58 -14.21 -4.18
N PRO A 164 1.10 -14.28 -5.44
CA PRO A 164 1.56 -13.39 -6.51
C PRO A 164 1.53 -11.90 -6.14
N PRO A 165 0.47 -11.34 -5.51
CA PRO A 165 0.46 -9.93 -5.09
C PRO A 165 1.55 -9.59 -4.07
N MET A 166 1.90 -10.51 -3.17
CA MET A 166 2.95 -10.29 -2.17
C MET A 166 4.34 -10.26 -2.83
N THR A 167 4.60 -11.19 -3.74
CA THR A 167 5.87 -11.23 -4.47
C THR A 167 6.00 -10.05 -5.44
N ASP A 168 4.91 -9.64 -6.10
CA ASP A 168 4.89 -8.49 -7.01
C ASP A 168 5.24 -7.20 -6.27
N MET A 169 4.53 -6.91 -5.18
CA MET A 169 4.79 -5.74 -4.32
C MET A 169 6.21 -5.72 -3.73
N ALA A 170 6.84 -6.89 -3.52
CA ALA A 170 8.21 -6.97 -3.01
C ALA A 170 9.28 -6.65 -4.06
N ARG A 171 8.97 -6.91 -5.35
CA ARG A 171 9.93 -6.83 -6.46
C ARG A 171 9.94 -5.49 -7.16
N ILE A 172 8.85 -4.75 -7.09
CA ILE A 172 8.69 -3.47 -7.79
C ILE A 172 8.97 -2.27 -6.89
N SER A 173 9.25 -1.13 -7.51
CA SER A 173 9.59 0.13 -6.83
C SER A 173 8.34 0.91 -6.43
N THR A 174 7.55 0.39 -5.50
CA THR A 174 6.30 1.04 -5.04
C THR A 174 6.18 1.00 -3.51
N PRO A 175 5.46 1.97 -2.91
CA PRO A 175 5.24 2.00 -1.46
C PRO A 175 4.28 0.91 -0.96
N ASP A 176 3.78 0.02 -1.82
CA ASP A 176 2.72 -0.94 -1.47
C ASP A 176 3.17 -1.94 -0.41
N MET A 177 4.36 -2.53 -0.55
CA MET A 177 4.89 -3.45 0.47
C MET A 177 5.26 -2.70 1.75
N PHE A 178 5.71 -1.45 1.64
CA PHE A 178 6.05 -0.63 2.80
C PHE A 178 4.81 -0.30 3.64
N ILE A 179 3.73 0.19 3.01
CA ILE A 179 2.48 0.49 3.71
C ILE A 179 1.84 -0.78 4.29
N PHE A 180 2.00 -1.93 3.62
CA PHE A 180 1.42 -3.19 4.05
C PHE A 180 1.88 -3.60 5.45
N GLN A 181 3.13 -3.31 5.84
CA GLN A 181 3.60 -3.54 7.22
C GLN A 181 2.77 -2.76 8.25
N PHE A 182 2.46 -1.50 7.97
CA PHE A 182 1.67 -0.66 8.87
C PHE A 182 0.23 -1.14 8.96
N ILE A 183 -0.31 -1.68 7.86
CA ILE A 183 -1.60 -2.37 7.88
C ILE A 183 -1.57 -3.64 8.74
N LEU A 184 -0.50 -4.43 8.70
CA LEU A 184 -0.36 -5.60 9.58
C LEU A 184 -0.21 -5.18 11.05
N ILE A 185 0.55 -4.12 11.34
CA ILE A 185 0.64 -3.52 12.69
C ILE A 185 -0.74 -3.03 13.14
N PHE A 186 -1.54 -2.48 12.23
CA PHE A 186 -2.90 -2.03 12.53
C PHE A 186 -3.79 -3.20 12.92
N ILE A 187 -3.68 -4.33 12.22
CA ILE A 187 -4.37 -5.57 12.59
C ILE A 187 -3.91 -6.09 13.96
N ILE A 188 -2.62 -6.05 14.26
CA ILE A 188 -2.10 -6.37 15.60
C ILE A 188 -2.74 -5.47 16.64
N GLY A 189 -2.82 -4.16 16.39
CA GLY A 189 -3.46 -3.18 17.26
C GLY A 189 -4.93 -3.47 17.51
N LEU A 190 -5.67 -3.89 16.47
CA LEU A 190 -7.07 -4.32 16.60
C LEU A 190 -7.22 -5.59 17.45
N ILE A 191 -6.43 -6.63 17.17
CA ILE A 191 -6.49 -7.92 17.90
C ILE A 191 -6.08 -7.74 19.37
N LYS A 192 -5.04 -6.93 19.62
CA LYS A 192 -4.52 -6.63 20.96
C LYS A 192 -5.26 -5.50 21.67
N LYS A 193 -6.26 -4.89 21.02
CA LYS A 193 -7.06 -3.76 21.56
C LYS A 193 -6.17 -2.63 22.08
N TRP A 194 -5.25 -2.15 21.24
CA TRP A 194 -4.43 -0.99 21.56
C TRP A 194 -5.32 0.22 21.90
N ASN A 195 -4.79 1.10 22.75
CA ASN A 195 -5.50 2.32 23.11
C ASN A 195 -5.68 3.23 21.87
N LYS A 196 -6.64 4.15 21.95
CA LYS A 196 -6.98 5.04 20.82
C LYS A 196 -5.82 5.91 20.35
N TRP A 197 -4.91 6.30 21.23
CA TRP A 197 -3.74 7.12 20.87
C TRP A 197 -2.68 6.32 20.12
N GLY A 198 -2.43 5.07 20.51
CA GLY A 198 -1.57 4.16 19.77
C GLY A 198 -2.12 3.86 18.37
N MET A 199 -3.44 3.65 18.27
CA MET A 199 -4.10 3.52 16.97
C MET A 199 -3.99 4.81 16.16
N PHE A 200 -4.18 5.98 16.77
CA PHE A 200 -4.06 7.27 16.08
C PHE A 200 -2.67 7.53 15.49
N VAL A 201 -1.60 7.30 16.25
CA VAL A 201 -0.21 7.44 15.76
C VAL A 201 0.02 6.55 14.55
N LEU A 202 -0.54 5.33 14.57
CA LEU A 202 -0.43 4.41 13.46
C LEU A 202 -1.23 4.86 12.22
N LEU A 203 -2.45 5.37 12.41
CA LEU A 203 -3.25 5.96 11.33
C LEU A 203 -2.55 7.17 10.71
N PHE A 204 -1.95 8.02 11.55
CA PHE A 204 -1.13 9.14 11.11
C PHE A 204 0.04 8.65 10.23
N ALA A 205 0.78 7.65 10.67
CA ALA A 205 1.86 7.06 9.88
C ALA A 205 1.36 6.49 8.55
N ILE A 206 0.21 5.80 8.54
CA ILE A 206 -0.42 5.28 7.32
C ILE A 206 -0.71 6.41 6.32
N THR A 207 -1.38 7.48 6.77
CA THR A 207 -1.69 8.64 5.93
C THR A 207 -0.42 9.37 5.47
N PHE A 208 0.60 9.48 6.33
CA PHE A 208 1.84 10.17 6.01
C PHE A 208 2.71 9.42 4.97
N ILE A 209 2.70 8.09 5.01
CA ILE A 209 3.39 7.24 4.03
C ILE A 209 2.59 7.21 2.72
N ARG A 210 1.27 7.11 2.82
CA ARG A 210 0.34 7.04 1.69
C ARG A 210 -0.86 7.94 1.91
N PRO A 211 -0.84 9.18 1.42
CA PRO A 211 -1.96 10.11 1.58
C PRO A 211 -3.27 9.60 0.97
N ASP A 212 -3.19 8.75 -0.06
CA ASP A 212 -4.36 8.11 -0.66
C ASP A 212 -5.10 7.15 0.29
N TYR A 213 -4.51 6.80 1.44
CA TYR A 213 -5.12 5.99 2.49
C TYR A 213 -5.88 6.84 3.52
N ILE A 214 -5.97 8.16 3.32
CA ILE A 214 -6.83 9.03 4.14
C ILE A 214 -8.28 8.54 4.18
N THR A 215 -8.77 7.96 3.08
CA THR A 215 -10.11 7.37 3.00
C THR A 215 -10.27 6.22 3.97
N PHE A 216 -9.27 5.35 4.05
CA PHE A 216 -9.23 4.25 5.03
C PHE A 216 -9.12 4.75 6.47
N THR A 217 -8.23 5.70 6.74
CA THR A 217 -8.03 6.16 8.12
C THR A 217 -9.23 6.92 8.66
N LEU A 218 -9.87 7.78 7.85
CA LEU A 218 -11.09 8.48 8.23
C LEU A 218 -12.28 7.54 8.37
N THR A 219 -12.48 6.61 7.44
CA THR A 219 -13.59 5.63 7.56
C THR A 219 -13.43 4.74 8.78
N TYR A 220 -12.20 4.38 9.18
CA TYR A 220 -11.96 3.69 10.44
C TYR A 220 -12.37 4.53 11.64
N ILE A 221 -11.92 5.79 11.75
CA ILE A 221 -12.28 6.68 12.86
C ILE A 221 -13.81 6.84 12.94
N ILE A 222 -14.46 7.05 11.80
CA ILE A 222 -15.92 7.16 11.70
C ILE A 222 -16.60 5.87 12.17
N ALA A 223 -16.13 4.69 11.72
CA ALA A 223 -16.69 3.41 12.13
C ALA A 223 -16.56 3.20 13.64
N VAL A 224 -15.38 3.49 14.22
CA VAL A 224 -15.14 3.39 15.66
C VAL A 224 -16.01 4.37 16.44
N PHE A 225 -16.11 5.61 15.97
CA PHE A 225 -16.97 6.63 16.56
C PHE A 225 -18.42 6.14 16.64
N PHE A 226 -18.99 5.68 15.52
CA PHE A 226 -20.35 5.18 15.49
C PHE A 226 -20.53 3.92 16.35
N PHE A 227 -19.57 3.00 16.34
CA PHE A 227 -19.64 1.80 17.16
C PHE A 227 -19.79 2.10 18.66
N TYR A 228 -18.93 2.98 19.17
CA TYR A 228 -19.00 3.38 20.57
C TYR A 228 -20.20 4.28 20.86
N TYR A 229 -20.57 5.17 19.94
CA TYR A 229 -21.77 5.99 20.09
C TYR A 229 -23.04 5.14 20.19
N PHE A 230 -23.21 4.12 19.34
CA PHE A 230 -24.39 3.27 19.42
C PHE A 230 -24.42 2.38 20.66
N LYS A 231 -23.25 2.00 21.19
CA LYS A 231 -23.12 1.15 22.38
C LYS A 231 -23.26 1.92 23.70
N GLU A 232 -22.65 3.10 23.79
CA GLU A 232 -22.48 3.85 25.04
C GLU A 232 -23.24 5.19 25.05
N LYS A 233 -23.76 5.63 23.90
CA LYS A 233 -24.47 6.92 23.72
C LYS A 233 -23.64 8.14 24.13
N LYS A 234 -22.31 8.02 24.14
CA LYS A 234 -21.37 9.09 24.44
C LYS A 234 -20.59 9.50 23.20
N ILE A 235 -20.36 10.80 23.07
CA ILE A 235 -19.55 11.38 22.00
C ILE A 235 -18.11 11.47 22.49
N ASP A 236 -17.20 10.73 21.85
CA ASP A 236 -15.76 10.86 22.10
C ASP A 236 -15.16 11.93 21.17
N PHE A 237 -15.08 13.16 21.67
CA PHE A 237 -14.51 14.30 20.94
C PHE A 237 -13.05 14.08 20.50
N SER A 238 -12.30 13.19 21.17
CA SER A 238 -10.93 12.91 20.75
C SER A 238 -10.88 12.22 19.38
N LEU A 239 -11.86 11.39 19.03
CA LEU A 239 -11.93 10.77 17.70
C LEU A 239 -12.20 11.81 16.61
N ILE A 240 -13.03 12.81 16.91
CA ILE A 240 -13.30 13.94 16.00
C ILE A 240 -12.01 14.75 15.79
N ALA A 241 -11.31 15.09 16.87
CA ALA A 241 -10.04 15.80 16.80
C ALA A 241 -8.98 15.01 16.00
N GLN A 242 -8.87 13.70 16.23
CA GLN A 242 -7.98 12.82 15.46
C GLN A 242 -8.32 12.83 13.96
N GLY A 243 -9.60 12.72 13.61
CA GLY A 243 -10.05 12.81 12.22
C GLY A 243 -9.72 14.16 11.57
N ALA A 244 -9.91 15.26 12.30
CA ALA A 244 -9.56 16.60 11.84
C ALA A 244 -8.05 16.75 11.60
N VAL A 245 -7.20 16.25 12.52
CA VAL A 245 -5.75 16.28 12.35
C VAL A 245 -5.31 15.47 11.12
N LEU A 246 -5.87 14.26 10.90
CA LEU A 246 -5.56 13.46 9.71
C LEU A 246 -5.98 14.16 8.41
N LEU A 247 -7.12 14.84 8.41
CA LEU A 247 -7.56 15.61 7.25
C LEU A 247 -6.64 16.82 7.00
N LEU A 248 -6.26 17.55 8.05
CA LEU A 248 -5.38 18.70 7.95
C LEU A 248 -4.00 18.32 7.42
N ILE A 249 -3.40 17.22 7.89
CA ILE A 249 -2.11 16.77 7.36
C ILE A 249 -2.21 16.34 5.90
N TYR A 250 -3.29 15.64 5.52
CA TYR A 250 -3.54 15.28 4.12
C TYR A 250 -3.62 16.52 3.23
N LEU A 251 -4.41 17.53 3.63
CA LEU A 251 -4.53 18.79 2.91
C LEU A 251 -3.21 19.56 2.85
N ALA A 252 -2.44 19.57 3.95
CA ALA A 252 -1.13 20.20 4.00
C ALA A 252 -0.15 19.56 3.03
N ILE A 253 -0.07 18.23 2.97
CA ILE A 253 0.79 17.49 2.04
C ILE A 253 0.41 17.80 0.59
N ILE A 254 -0.88 17.73 0.25
CA ILE A 254 -1.36 17.99 -1.11
C ILE A 254 -1.06 19.41 -1.55
N LYS A 255 -1.30 20.39 -0.67
CA LYS A 255 -1.05 21.80 -0.94
C LYS A 255 0.45 22.08 -1.08
N PHE A 256 1.27 21.52 -0.20
CA PHE A 256 2.72 21.75 -0.20
C PHE A 256 3.40 21.25 -1.47
N TYR A 257 3.02 20.05 -1.95
CA TYR A 257 3.61 19.45 -3.16
C TYR A 257 2.88 19.83 -4.45
N HIS A 258 1.94 20.77 -4.41
CA HIS A 258 1.17 21.21 -5.59
C HIS A 258 0.57 20.02 -6.35
N TYR A 259 0.01 19.06 -5.62
CA TYR A 259 -0.52 17.84 -6.20
C TYR A 259 -1.64 18.18 -7.21
N PRO A 260 -1.54 17.74 -8.48
CA PRO A 260 -2.46 18.16 -9.54
C PRO A 260 -3.93 17.87 -9.24
N GLY A 261 -4.19 16.79 -8.51
CA GLY A 261 -5.53 16.43 -8.06
C GLY A 261 -5.96 15.06 -8.55
N TRP A 262 -7.12 14.62 -8.09
CA TRP A 262 -7.67 13.31 -8.46
C TRP A 262 -8.07 13.23 -9.94
N LYS A 263 -8.61 14.33 -10.51
CA LYS A 263 -9.06 14.35 -11.91
C LYS A 263 -7.90 14.11 -12.87
N ASP A 264 -6.77 14.80 -12.67
CA ASP A 264 -5.56 14.61 -13.45
C ASP A 264 -5.02 13.18 -13.34
N VAL A 265 -4.91 12.65 -12.11
CA VAL A 265 -4.48 11.25 -11.92
C VAL A 265 -5.42 10.25 -12.59
N PHE A 266 -6.74 10.47 -12.50
CA PHE A 266 -7.72 9.59 -13.12
C PHE A 266 -7.58 9.60 -14.64
N TYR A 267 -7.49 10.78 -15.24
CA TYR A 267 -7.34 10.94 -16.68
C TYR A 267 -6.02 10.33 -17.18
N ASP A 268 -4.90 10.72 -16.57
CA ASP A 268 -3.55 10.30 -16.97
C ASP A 268 -3.31 8.79 -16.78
N THR A 269 -4.17 8.12 -15.99
CA THR A 269 -4.12 6.67 -15.77
C THR A 269 -5.08 5.90 -16.68
N PHE A 270 -6.31 6.38 -16.88
CA PHE A 270 -7.39 5.58 -17.45
C PHE A 270 -7.92 6.04 -18.81
N ILE A 271 -7.70 7.31 -19.18
CA ILE A 271 -8.23 7.90 -20.41
C ILE A 271 -7.09 8.08 -21.40
N ASP A 272 -6.20 9.03 -21.14
CA ASP A 272 -5.02 9.29 -21.95
C ASP A 272 -3.92 9.88 -21.08
N ARG A 273 -2.67 9.46 -21.31
CA ARG A 273 -1.55 9.91 -20.51
C ARG A 273 -0.88 11.09 -21.19
N ARG A 274 -0.95 12.27 -20.57
CA ARG A 274 -0.39 13.48 -21.16
C ARG A 274 1.15 13.54 -20.99
N PRO A 275 1.89 14.04 -21.99
CA PRO A 275 3.31 14.36 -21.83
C PRO A 275 3.57 15.55 -20.88
N PHE A 276 2.66 16.50 -20.83
CA PHE A 276 2.73 17.68 -19.96
C PHE A 276 1.38 17.89 -19.29
N ILE A 277 1.37 18.01 -17.96
CA ILE A 277 0.15 18.25 -17.17
C ILE A 277 -0.36 19.68 -17.40
N SER A 278 0.55 20.62 -17.66
CA SER A 278 0.23 22.04 -17.87
C SER A 278 -0.43 22.37 -19.21
N THR A 279 -0.37 21.48 -20.22
CA THR A 279 -0.78 21.82 -21.59
C THR A 279 -2.26 22.13 -21.77
N HIS A 280 -3.14 21.45 -21.05
CA HIS A 280 -4.57 21.75 -21.07
C HIS A 280 -5.26 21.27 -19.79
N PRO A 281 -6.23 22.04 -19.27
CA PRO A 281 -7.06 21.59 -18.17
C PRO A 281 -7.89 20.38 -18.60
N ILE A 282 -8.01 19.38 -17.72
CA ILE A 282 -8.83 18.22 -18.00
C ILE A 282 -10.25 18.43 -17.49
N GLU A 283 -11.21 18.10 -18.34
CA GLU A 283 -12.58 17.84 -17.95
C GLU A 283 -12.87 16.34 -18.03
N VAL A 284 -12.87 15.66 -16.87
CA VAL A 284 -13.39 14.28 -16.80
C VAL A 284 -14.90 14.36 -16.73
N SER A 285 -15.59 13.98 -17.81
CA SER A 285 -17.05 13.95 -17.80
C SER A 285 -17.57 12.80 -16.93
N VAL A 286 -18.80 12.93 -16.43
CA VAL A 286 -19.47 11.84 -15.69
C VAL A 286 -19.60 10.60 -16.57
N ARG A 287 -19.80 10.78 -17.88
CA ARG A 287 -19.88 9.68 -18.85
C ARG A 287 -18.55 8.93 -18.95
N ASP A 288 -17.43 9.64 -19.04
CA ASP A 288 -16.11 9.01 -19.12
C ASP A 288 -15.82 8.24 -17.83
N TYR A 289 -16.05 8.86 -16.67
CA TYR A 289 -15.91 8.20 -15.38
C TYR A 289 -16.74 6.92 -15.28
N LEU A 290 -18.05 6.99 -15.57
CA LEU A 290 -18.93 5.83 -15.49
C LEU A 290 -18.56 4.75 -16.51
N SER A 291 -18.09 5.12 -17.70
CA SER A 291 -17.63 4.15 -18.71
C SER A 291 -16.41 3.35 -18.24
N VAL A 292 -15.43 4.05 -17.63
CA VAL A 292 -14.25 3.41 -17.04
C VAL A 292 -14.68 2.50 -15.90
N ILE A 293 -15.51 2.98 -14.97
CA ILE A 293 -16.01 2.18 -13.84
C ILE A 293 -16.73 0.91 -14.33
N TYR A 294 -17.62 1.03 -15.32
CA TYR A 294 -18.38 -0.09 -15.86
C TYR A 294 -17.46 -1.17 -16.45
N ILE A 295 -16.54 -0.78 -17.34
CA ILE A 295 -15.59 -1.71 -17.97
C ILE A 295 -14.72 -2.38 -16.89
N ARG A 296 -14.21 -1.58 -15.94
CA ARG A 296 -13.32 -2.07 -14.90
C ARG A 296 -14.04 -2.98 -13.91
N MET A 297 -15.31 -2.74 -13.59
CA MET A 297 -16.11 -3.59 -12.69
C MET A 297 -16.21 -5.03 -13.20
N ILE A 298 -16.33 -5.25 -14.52
CA ILE A 298 -16.37 -6.58 -15.13
C ILE A 298 -15.10 -7.39 -14.80
N TYR A 299 -13.94 -6.74 -14.82
CA TYR A 299 -12.67 -7.35 -14.46
C TYR A 299 -12.48 -7.48 -12.94
N PHE A 300 -13.23 -6.73 -12.14
CA PHE A 300 -13.17 -6.78 -10.67
C PHE A 300 -13.92 -7.97 -10.05
N LYS A 301 -14.71 -8.71 -10.84
CA LYS A 301 -15.55 -9.83 -10.38
C LYS A 301 -14.83 -10.86 -9.51
N LYS A 302 -13.55 -11.16 -9.79
CA LYS A 302 -12.75 -12.10 -8.99
C LYS A 302 -12.46 -11.56 -7.59
N VAL A 303 -12.16 -10.27 -7.49
CA VAL A 303 -11.96 -9.59 -6.20
C VAL A 303 -13.29 -9.55 -5.45
N THR A 304 -14.37 -9.12 -6.10
CA THR A 304 -15.72 -9.10 -5.53
C THR A 304 -16.14 -10.45 -4.97
N LEU A 305 -15.98 -11.54 -5.74
CA LEU A 305 -16.31 -12.88 -5.27
C LEU A 305 -15.47 -13.27 -4.04
N SER A 306 -14.16 -13.00 -4.08
CA SER A 306 -13.25 -13.34 -2.97
C SER A 306 -13.65 -12.62 -1.68
N VAL A 307 -13.92 -11.32 -1.73
CA VAL A 307 -14.31 -10.54 -0.53
C VAL A 307 -15.70 -10.91 -0.03
N ILE A 308 -16.64 -11.28 -0.92
CA ILE A 308 -17.97 -11.78 -0.54
C ILE A 308 -17.88 -13.12 0.19
N ILE A 309 -17.04 -14.04 -0.28
CA ILE A 309 -16.82 -15.32 0.41
C ILE A 309 -16.25 -15.07 1.80
N MET A 310 -15.20 -14.23 1.91
CA MET A 310 -14.57 -13.91 3.18
C MET A 310 -15.55 -13.27 4.18
N ILE A 311 -16.32 -12.26 3.75
CA ILE A 311 -17.28 -11.59 4.65
C ILE A 311 -18.41 -12.54 5.07
N THR A 312 -18.88 -13.40 4.16
CA THR A 312 -19.89 -14.41 4.48
C THR A 312 -19.40 -15.37 5.56
N ILE A 313 -18.15 -15.85 5.43
CA ILE A 313 -17.54 -16.72 6.44
C ILE A 313 -17.39 -16.00 7.77
N VAL A 314 -16.97 -14.72 7.79
CA VAL A 314 -16.90 -13.93 9.02
C VAL A 314 -18.26 -13.86 9.72
N PHE A 315 -19.32 -13.54 8.98
CA PHE A 315 -20.67 -13.40 9.55
C PHE A 315 -21.24 -14.75 10.01
N TRP A 316 -20.90 -15.84 9.30
CA TRP A 316 -21.29 -17.19 9.68
C TRP A 316 -20.55 -17.69 10.94
N CYS A 317 -19.28 -17.36 11.10
CA CYS A 317 -18.45 -17.88 12.19
C CYS A 317 -18.40 -17.00 13.44
N SER A 318 -18.40 -15.68 13.30
CA SER A 318 -18.30 -14.76 14.45
C SER A 318 -19.63 -14.10 14.75
N LYS A 319 -19.99 -14.04 16.03
CA LYS A 319 -21.12 -13.23 16.55
C LYS A 319 -20.66 -11.89 17.13
N ASP A 320 -19.35 -11.66 17.23
CA ASP A 320 -18.78 -10.42 17.77
C ASP A 320 -19.05 -9.25 16.81
N ALA A 321 -19.82 -8.26 17.29
CA ALA A 321 -20.18 -7.07 16.53
C ALA A 321 -18.94 -6.27 16.11
N TRP A 322 -17.87 -6.25 16.93
CA TRP A 322 -16.63 -5.55 16.61
C TRP A 322 -15.92 -6.20 15.41
N VAL A 323 -15.78 -7.53 15.44
CA VAL A 323 -15.16 -8.30 14.35
C VAL A 323 -15.93 -8.11 13.04
N ARG A 324 -17.27 -8.17 13.10
CA ARG A 324 -18.13 -7.95 11.93
C ARG A 324 -17.99 -6.53 11.38
N MET A 325 -18.06 -5.52 12.24
CA MET A 325 -17.93 -4.12 11.84
C MET A 325 -16.58 -3.86 11.16
N ILE A 326 -15.47 -4.30 11.76
CA ILE A 326 -14.13 -4.15 11.18
C ILE A 326 -14.03 -4.87 9.83
N SER A 327 -14.64 -6.03 9.69
CA SER A 327 -14.65 -6.77 8.42
C SER A 327 -15.44 -6.04 7.33
N VAL A 328 -16.59 -5.44 7.70
CA VAL A 328 -17.36 -4.57 6.80
C VAL A 328 -16.56 -3.33 6.41
N LEU A 329 -15.81 -2.73 7.35
CA LEU A 329 -14.93 -1.59 7.07
C LEU A 329 -13.88 -1.92 6.00
N PHE A 330 -13.22 -3.08 6.09
CA PHE A 330 -12.27 -3.51 5.06
C PHE A 330 -12.94 -3.74 3.71
N LEU A 331 -14.11 -4.39 3.71
CA LEU A 331 -14.91 -4.59 2.50
C LEU A 331 -15.27 -3.26 1.83
N VAL A 332 -15.79 -2.31 2.60
CA VAL A 332 -16.16 -0.97 2.10
C VAL A 332 -14.93 -0.26 1.53
N ASN A 333 -13.77 -0.35 2.18
CA ASN A 333 -12.54 0.28 1.70
C ASN A 333 -11.99 -0.35 0.40
N VAL A 334 -12.21 -1.64 0.15
CA VAL A 334 -11.93 -2.23 -1.18
C VAL A 334 -12.71 -1.50 -2.27
N TYR A 335 -13.99 -1.21 -2.03
CA TYR A 335 -14.84 -0.52 -3.00
C TYR A 335 -14.58 0.98 -3.07
N ILE A 336 -14.34 1.66 -1.95
CA ILE A 336 -13.91 3.07 -1.96
C ILE A 336 -12.65 3.19 -2.82
N LYS A 337 -11.64 2.34 -2.58
CA LYS A 337 -10.42 2.35 -3.39
C LYS A 337 -10.71 2.10 -4.86
N PHE A 338 -11.63 1.19 -5.17
CA PHE A 338 -12.02 0.88 -6.55
C PHE A 338 -12.67 2.08 -7.25
N PHE A 339 -13.60 2.78 -6.60
CA PHE A 339 -14.26 3.95 -7.19
C PHE A 339 -13.29 5.13 -7.40
N PHE A 340 -12.34 5.33 -6.48
CA PHE A 340 -11.31 6.37 -6.67
C PHE A 340 -10.23 5.97 -7.69
N PHE A 341 -9.91 4.68 -7.82
CA PHE A 341 -8.83 4.20 -8.68
C PHE A 341 -9.13 2.79 -9.23
N PRO A 342 -9.94 2.69 -10.30
CA PRO A 342 -10.47 1.42 -10.83
C PRO A 342 -9.43 0.60 -11.62
N HIS A 343 -8.23 0.40 -11.09
CA HIS A 343 -7.16 -0.32 -11.76
C HIS A 343 -7.18 -1.83 -11.45
N THR A 344 -8.12 -2.54 -12.07
CA THR A 344 -8.39 -3.96 -11.78
C THR A 344 -7.25 -4.93 -12.07
N ALA A 345 -6.35 -4.61 -13.00
CA ALA A 345 -5.18 -5.44 -13.29
C ALA A 345 -4.12 -5.37 -12.17
N ALA A 346 -4.09 -4.28 -11.39
CA ALA A 346 -3.11 -4.06 -10.32
C ALA A 346 -3.68 -4.48 -8.96
N LEU A 347 -3.80 -5.80 -8.74
CA LEU A 347 -4.29 -6.37 -7.46
C LEU A 347 -3.55 -5.83 -6.24
N ARG A 348 -2.27 -5.46 -6.40
CA ARG A 348 -1.44 -4.80 -5.37
C ARG A 348 -2.09 -3.60 -4.69
N LEU A 349 -2.95 -2.85 -5.40
CA LEU A 349 -3.58 -1.63 -4.88
C LEU A 349 -4.74 -1.91 -3.91
N PHE A 350 -5.35 -3.09 -4.03
CA PHE A 350 -6.48 -3.51 -3.20
C PHE A 350 -6.06 -4.50 -2.11
N PHE A 351 -4.91 -5.16 -2.31
CA PHE A 351 -4.40 -6.18 -1.42
C PHE A 351 -4.28 -5.73 0.05
N PRO A 352 -3.85 -4.48 0.35
CA PRO A 352 -3.82 -3.97 1.73
C PRO A 352 -5.20 -3.83 2.40
N PHE A 353 -6.31 -4.02 1.70
CA PHE A 353 -7.66 -4.07 2.28
C PHE A 353 -8.25 -5.49 2.23
N ILE A 354 -7.98 -6.22 1.16
CA ILE A 354 -8.41 -7.62 1.00
C ILE A 354 -7.73 -8.53 2.04
N PHE A 355 -6.43 -8.36 2.24
CA PHE A 355 -5.66 -9.24 3.11
C PHE A 355 -6.02 -9.09 4.60
N PRO A 356 -6.22 -7.87 5.15
CA PRO A 356 -6.85 -7.70 6.46
C PRO A 356 -8.19 -8.41 6.61
N LEU A 357 -9.07 -8.34 5.62
CA LEU A 357 -10.35 -9.07 5.65
C LEU A 357 -10.13 -10.58 5.71
N PHE A 358 -9.16 -11.10 4.97
CA PHE A 358 -8.73 -12.50 5.09
C PHE A 358 -8.24 -12.85 6.51
N ILE A 359 -7.45 -11.97 7.15
CA ILE A 359 -7.03 -12.18 8.56
C ILE A 359 -8.23 -12.16 9.51
N MET A 360 -9.21 -11.26 9.31
CA MET A 360 -10.43 -11.24 10.12
C MET A 360 -11.26 -12.53 9.94
N MET A 361 -11.29 -13.09 8.73
CA MET A 361 -11.89 -14.39 8.45
C MET A 361 -11.17 -15.51 9.22
N LEU A 362 -9.83 -15.54 9.18
CA LEU A 362 -9.05 -16.49 9.98
C LEU A 362 -9.29 -16.32 11.48
N HIS A 363 -9.41 -15.08 11.96
CA HIS A 363 -9.72 -14.78 13.35
C HIS A 363 -11.09 -15.34 13.74
N ALA A 364 -12.13 -15.10 12.95
CA ALA A 364 -13.48 -15.64 13.16
C ALA A 364 -13.50 -17.18 13.16
N LEU A 365 -12.77 -17.81 12.24
CA LEU A 365 -12.62 -19.27 12.18
C LEU A 365 -11.90 -19.82 13.41
N SER A 366 -10.83 -19.14 13.85
CA SER A 366 -10.08 -19.56 15.03
C SER A 366 -10.94 -19.54 16.30
N GLN A 367 -11.73 -18.48 16.49
CA GLN A 367 -12.67 -18.37 17.61
C GLN A 367 -13.68 -19.51 17.61
N LYS A 368 -14.35 -19.76 16.48
CA LYS A 368 -15.34 -20.85 16.36
C LYS A 368 -14.73 -22.23 16.67
N TYR A 369 -13.51 -22.49 16.20
CA TYR A 369 -12.82 -23.75 16.48
C TYR A 369 -12.51 -23.94 17.97
N TYR A 370 -12.10 -22.89 18.69
CA TYR A 370 -11.84 -22.97 20.12
C TYR A 370 -13.14 -23.09 20.94
N THR A 371 -14.24 -22.45 20.51
CA THR A 371 -15.55 -22.59 21.15
C THR A 371 -16.16 -23.98 20.98
N ILE A 372 -15.84 -24.72 19.90
CA ILE A 372 -16.35 -26.09 19.70
C ILE A 372 -15.55 -27.12 20.53
N LYS A 373 -14.30 -26.81 20.89
CA LYS A 373 -13.41 -27.72 21.62
C LYS A 373 -13.48 -27.61 23.15
N ASN A 374 -14.08 -26.54 23.66
CA ASN A 374 -14.40 -26.35 25.07
C ASN A 374 -15.90 -26.52 25.24
#